data_AF-A0A5B2VCT7-F1
#
_entry.id   AF-A0A5B2VCT7-F1
#
_cell.length_a   1.000
_cell.length_b   1.000
_cell.length_c   1.000
_cell.angle_alpha   90.00
_cell.angle_beta   90.00
_cell.angle_gamma   90.00
#
_symmetry.space_group_name_H-M   'P 1'
#
loop_
_entity.id
_entity.type
_entity.pdbx_description
1 polymer ?
#
loop_
_entity_poly.entity_id
_entity_poly.type
_entity_poly.pdbx_seq_one_letter_code
_entity_poly.pdbx_strand_id
1 'polypeptide(L)'
;DDKQKETIQAKNALESYCFSMKSTMEDEKLKEKISDSDKQTILDKCNDTIKWLDSNQLADKEEYEHKQKELEGICNPIITKMYQ
;
A
#
# COMPACT_ATOMS: atom_id res chain seq x y z
N ASP A 1 6.41 6.89 25.37
CA ASP A 1 5.20 6.10 25.05
C ASP A 1 4.43 6.57 23.82
N ASP A 2 3.80 7.75 23.80
CA ASP A 2 2.93 8.15 22.67
C ASP A 2 3.60 8.13 21.29
N LYS A 3 4.80 8.72 21.14
CA LYS A 3 5.49 8.74 19.83
C LYS A 3 5.77 7.35 19.27
N GLN A 4 6.17 6.41 20.12
CA GLN A 4 6.43 5.04 19.68
C GLN A 4 5.14 4.32 19.30
N LYS A 5 4.06 4.56 20.06
CA LYS A 5 2.72 4.03 19.74
C LYS A 5 2.22 4.57 18.41
N GLU A 6 2.34 5.87 18.15
CA GLU A 6 1.96 6.49 16.88
C GLU A 6 2.78 5.95 15.71
N THR A 7 4.09 5.74 15.91
CA THR A 7 4.98 5.16 14.90
C THR A 7 4.58 3.73 14.54
N ILE A 8 4.28 2.90 15.55
CA ILE A 8 3.78 1.53 15.35
C ILE A 8 2.44 1.54 14.62
N GLN A 9 1.55 2.48 14.96
CA GLN A 9 0.26 2.61 14.27
C GLN A 9 0.44 3.00 12.80
N ALA A 10 1.34 3.95 12.48
CA ALA A 10 1.64 4.33 11.11
C ALA A 10 2.22 3.15 10.30
N LYS A 11 3.16 2.40 10.89
CA LYS A 11 3.69 1.16 10.29
C LYS A 11 2.58 0.16 9.99
N ASN A 12 1.74 -0.15 10.98
CA ASN A 12 0.66 -1.12 10.85
C ASN A 12 -0.39 -0.68 9.82
N ALA A 13 -0.67 0.62 9.73
CA ALA A 13 -1.58 1.19 8.74
C ALA A 13 -1.04 0.99 7.31
N LEU A 14 0.24 1.30 7.09
CA LEU A 14 0.89 1.10 5.79
C LEU A 14 0.93 -0.38 5.39
N GLU A 15 1.30 -1.25 6.32
CA GLU A 15 1.31 -2.70 6.11
C GLU A 15 -0.09 -3.22 5.75
N SER A 16 -1.10 -2.85 6.54
CA SER A 16 -2.49 -3.23 6.32
C SER A 16 -3.00 -2.75 4.96
N TYR A 17 -2.65 -1.52 4.57
CA TYR A 17 -3.01 -0.98 3.26
C TYR A 17 -2.40 -1.80 2.12
N CYS A 18 -1.12 -2.17 2.21
CA CYS A 18 -0.46 -3.01 1.20
C CYS A 18 -1.14 -4.37 1.05
N PHE A 19 -1.48 -5.02 2.17
CA PHE A 19 -2.18 -6.31 2.13
C PHE A 19 -3.61 -6.19 1.60
N SER A 20 -4.35 -5.17 2.01
CA SER A 20 -5.70 -4.90 1.51
C SER A 20 -5.71 -4.65 0.00
N MET A 21 -4.75 -3.87 -0.52
CA MET A 21 -4.64 -3.62 -1.96
C MET A 21 -4.27 -4.88 -2.73
N LYS A 22 -3.31 -5.68 -2.25
CA LYS A 22 -3.00 -6.98 -2.85
C LYS A 22 -4.22 -7.89 -2.94
N SER A 23 -4.94 -8.06 -1.82
CA SER A 23 -6.15 -8.89 -1.80
C SER A 23 -7.22 -8.37 -2.77
N THR A 24 -7.36 -7.06 -2.88
CA THR A 24 -8.28 -6.42 -3.85
C THR A 24 -7.86 -6.73 -5.29
N MET A 25 -6.57 -6.68 -5.61
CA MET A 25 -6.04 -6.98 -6.94
C MET A 25 -6.10 -8.47 -7.31
N GLU A 26 -6.15 -9.34 -6.31
CA GLU A 26 -6.32 -10.78 -6.48
C GLU A 26 -7.79 -11.20 -6.62
N ASP A 27 -8.75 -10.34 -6.27
CA ASP A 27 -10.18 -10.58 -6.42
C ASP A 27 -10.55 -10.81 -7.89
N GLU A 28 -11.12 -11.98 -8.18
CA GLU A 28 -11.49 -12.39 -9.52
C GLU A 28 -12.54 -11.48 -10.16
N LYS A 29 -13.42 -10.87 -9.35
CA LYS A 29 -14.44 -9.93 -9.82
C LYS A 29 -13.84 -8.61 -10.29
N LEU A 30 -12.63 -8.30 -9.84
CA LEU A 30 -11.92 -7.06 -10.19
C LEU A 30 -10.93 -7.26 -11.33
N LYS A 31 -10.51 -8.50 -11.61
CA LYS A 31 -9.62 -8.84 -12.74
C LYS A 31 -10.16 -8.35 -14.10
N GLU A 32 -11.47 -8.34 -14.29
CA GLU A 32 -12.09 -7.88 -15.54
C GLU A 32 -12.22 -6.34 -15.64
N LYS A 33 -12.02 -5.62 -14.52
CA LYS A 33 -12.18 -4.16 -14.42
C LYS A 33 -10.86 -3.39 -14.38
N ILE A 34 -9.73 -4.09 -14.32
CA ILE A 34 -8.40 -3.51 -14.26
C ILE A 34 -7.52 -4.14 -15.33
N SER A 35 -6.63 -3.35 -15.93
CA SER A 35 -5.64 -3.91 -16.86
C SER A 35 -4.60 -4.74 -16.11
N ASP A 36 -4.05 -5.78 -16.73
CA ASP A 36 -2.94 -6.56 -16.15
C ASP A 36 -1.75 -5.67 -15.79
N SER A 37 -1.49 -4.63 -16.59
CA SER A 37 -0.42 -3.66 -16.34
C SER A 37 -0.64 -2.85 -15.07
N ASP A 38 -1.86 -2.32 -14.88
CA ASP A 38 -2.21 -1.52 -13.69
C ASP A 38 -2.24 -2.41 -12.44
N LYS A 39 -2.78 -3.62 -12.57
CA LYS A 39 -2.76 -4.64 -11.52
C LYS A 39 -1.33 -4.96 -11.08
N GLN A 40 -0.47 -5.28 -12.04
CA GLN A 40 0.93 -5.62 -11.75
C GLN A 40 1.64 -4.44 -11.09
N THR A 41 1.37 -3.20 -11.53
CA THR A 41 1.92 -1.99 -10.93
C THR A 41 1.54 -1.85 -9.45
N ILE A 42 0.27 -2.07 -9.09
CA ILE A 42 -0.16 -2.05 -7.68
C ILE A 42 0.54 -3.15 -6.88
N LEU A 43 0.53 -4.39 -7.40
CA LEU A 43 1.15 -5.54 -6.72
C LEU A 43 2.64 -5.32 -6.45
N ASP A 44 3.38 -4.82 -7.45
CA ASP A 44 4.81 -4.52 -7.32
C ASP A 44 5.06 -3.41 -6.31
N LYS A 45 4.27 -2.32 -6.33
CA LYS A 45 4.43 -1.23 -5.35
C LYS A 45 4.08 -1.65 -3.93
N CYS A 46 3.05 -2.48 -3.74
CA CYS A 46 2.75 -3.07 -2.44
C CYS A 46 3.87 -3.99 -1.97
N ASN A 47 4.42 -4.83 -2.86
CA ASN A 47 5.57 -5.70 -2.54
C ASN A 47 6.81 -4.91 -2.14
N ASP A 48 7.17 -3.87 -2.91
CA ASP A 48 8.31 -3.01 -2.61
C ASP A 48 8.13 -2.26 -1.29
N THR A 49 6.90 -1.83 -0.99
CA THR A 49 6.58 -1.18 0.28
C THR A 49 6.72 -2.13 1.46
N ILE A 50 6.23 -3.38 1.34
CA ILE A 50 6.42 -4.41 2.38
C ILE A 50 7.90 -4.69 2.61
N LYS A 51 8.70 -4.88 1.54
CA LYS A 51 10.16 -5.07 1.67
C LYS A 51 10.83 -3.88 2.35
N TRP A 52 10.37 -2.67 2.04
CA TRP A 52 10.86 -1.47 2.70
C TRP A 52 10.48 -1.46 4.19
N LEU A 53 9.25 -1.82 4.56
CA LEU A 53 8.81 -1.96 5.95
C LEU A 53 9.66 -2.99 6.73
N ASP A 54 9.96 -4.13 6.12
CA ASP A 54 10.81 -5.18 6.69
C ASP A 54 12.25 -4.71 6.92
N SER A 55 12.77 -3.88 6.01
CA SER A 55 14.13 -3.34 6.10
C SER A 55 14.22 -2.12 7.02
N ASN A 56 13.11 -1.40 7.22
CA ASN A 56 13.05 -0.14 7.95
C ASN A 56 12.11 -0.26 9.16
N GLN A 57 12.32 -1.27 10.01
CA GLN A 57 11.46 -1.52 11.19
C GLN A 57 11.54 -0.44 12.27
N LEU A 58 12.57 0.41 12.21
CA LEU A 58 12.83 1.50 13.16
C LEU A 58 12.66 2.89 12.52
N ALA A 59 11.99 2.97 11.36
CA ALA A 59 11.70 4.25 10.72
C ALA A 59 10.76 5.10 11.58
N ASP A 60 10.85 6.41 11.43
CA ASP A 60 9.99 7.33 12.13
C ASP A 60 8.59 7.39 11.50
N LYS A 61 7.61 7.87 12.26
CA LYS A 61 6.22 8.04 11.82
C LYS A 61 6.13 8.75 10.46
N GLU A 62 6.89 9.83 10.29
CA GLU A 62 6.87 10.65 9.08
C GLU A 62 7.34 9.88 7.83
N GLU A 63 8.29 8.95 8.00
CA GLU A 63 8.76 8.09 6.91
C GLU A 63 7.70 7.08 6.49
N TYR A 64 7.01 6.46 7.46
CA TYR A 64 5.87 5.58 7.17
C TYR A 64 4.73 6.35 6.48
N GLU A 65 4.39 7.55 6.95
CA GLU A 65 3.35 8.39 6.35
C GLU A 65 3.73 8.86 4.93
N HIS A 66 5.01 9.21 4.71
CA HIS A 66 5.49 9.56 3.37
C HIS A 66 5.36 8.37 2.42
N LYS A 67 5.84 7.19 2.86
CA LYS A 67 5.77 5.97 2.06
C LYS A 67 4.32 5.58 1.73
N GLN A 68 3.41 5.76 2.68
CA GLN A 68 1.98 5.58 2.47
C GLN A 68 1.45 6.50 1.37
N LYS A 69 1.75 7.80 1.43
CA LYS A 69 1.31 8.77 0.41
C LYS A 69 1.85 8.45 -0.97
N GLU A 70 3.10 7.99 -1.08
CA GLU A 70 3.67 7.55 -2.35
C GLU A 70 2.89 6.36 -2.93
N LEU A 71 2.55 5.38 -2.11
CA LEU A 71 1.78 4.21 -2.52
C LEU A 71 0.34 4.59 -2.92
N GLU A 72 -0.33 5.41 -2.10
CA GLU A 72 -1.68 5.91 -2.36
C GLU A 72 -1.73 6.74 -3.66
N GLY A 73 -0.70 7.54 -3.94
CA GLY A 73 -0.61 8.32 -5.19
C GLY A 73 -0.60 7.47 -6.45
N ILE A 74 -0.18 6.20 -6.35
CA ILE A 74 -0.18 5.23 -7.46
C ILE A 74 -1.46 4.39 -7.45
N CYS A 75 -1.87 3.90 -6.28
CA CYS A 75 -3.05 3.05 -6.15
C CYS A 75 -4.36 3.81 -6.40
N ASN A 76 -4.53 5.01 -5.83
CA ASN A 76 -5.78 5.77 -5.92
C ASN A 76 -6.24 6.05 -7.36
N PRO A 77 -5.40 6.52 -8.31
CA PRO A 77 -5.87 6.76 -9.68
C PRO A 77 -6.27 5.46 -10.39
N ILE A 78 -5.61 4.34 -10.11
CA ILE A 78 -5.94 3.04 -10.69
C ILE A 78 -7.26 2.50 -10.13
N ILE A 79 -7.42 2.54 -8.80
CA ILE A 79 -8.64 2.11 -8.12
C ILE A 79 -9.84 2.98 -8.54
N THR A 80 -9.63 4.30 -8.70
CA THR A 80 -10.68 5.20 -9.19
C THR A 80 -11.14 4.79 -10.59
N LYS A 81 -10.21 4.50 -11.51
CA LYS A 81 -10.53 4.02 -12.87
C LYS A 81 -11.31 2.70 -12.86
N MET A 82 -11.08 1.83 -11.89
CA MET A 82 -11.78 0.54 -11.76
C MET A 82 -13.26 0.67 -11.35
N TYR A 83 -13.61 1.76 -10.63
CA TYR A 83 -14.97 2.05 -10.18
C TYR A 83 -15.75 2.99 -11.11
N GLN A 84 -15.08 3.65 -12.07
CA GLN A 84 -15.70 4.45 -13.12
C GLN A 84 -16.25 3.56 -14.24
#